data_AF-A0AAU9TU10-F1
#
_entry.id   AF-A0AAU9TU10-F1
#
_cell.length_a   1.000
_cell.length_b   1.000
_cell.length_c   1.000
_cell.angle_alpha   90.00
_cell.angle_beta   90.00
_cell.angle_gamma   90.00
#
_symmetry.space_group_name_H-M   'P 1'
#
loop_
_entity.id
_entity.type
_entity.pdbx_description
1 polymer ?
#
loop_
_entity_poly.entity_id
_entity_poly.type
_entity_poly.pdbx_seq_one_letter_code
_entity_poly.pdbx_strand_id
1 'polypeptide(L)'
;MIIRKGKPCHRILMDNPIYKPDFVPLPPEMPENVMVINSLYEANACLRKLMRMISETKNNSNCLSEYNQIVVYGDCIEAYSCIAALLELGISPNNIAFVEPFPPEDNTAMRVNCFNNETVDERVQASVEKLGVRVYRRCYFQGWSQKEIRVEFLRLMTPMHVIHLPCFALFYYGIKAIDLNAFKAINECGLVYDGGLVVGPWFDTNDPYVYGAGPCVKYSRRLYAPHQVHKYYCSEDVGEALARLFLRKLDPFMTGRAELDPVTSELMQRYSSCLLSRWQPVMKFESPIVQSATLPGPLHYMKLRAPGRAVPAAVSLLLPDQGHTLITDKRQNYFSLQINALHCIESITCLSWKQFSCETLTQLYGKHEAYFNNLLGRYKMNLIDDLYEYFTQTWTAALYQEPFSVLLNDIYKQGGNTVYDVVKTKYNEFYGDRKTDDKSIHETLSEAPEGVAQLDTGCKECGQNEALRHDAGTFWKAVGGDGIVYSLLSRYLNKNIVTNPQYAIPDQEFI
;
A
#
# COMPACT_ATOMS: atom_id res chain seq x y z
N MET A 1 -33.53 -43.99 -25.05
CA MET A 1 -33.45 -43.94 -23.57
C MET A 1 -34.21 -42.73 -23.09
N ILE A 2 -35.40 -42.92 -22.52
CA ILE A 2 -36.26 -41.83 -22.05
C ILE A 2 -35.72 -41.35 -20.70
N ILE A 3 -35.24 -40.11 -20.64
CA ILE A 3 -34.76 -39.47 -19.42
C ILE A 3 -35.96 -39.31 -18.49
N ARG A 4 -35.98 -40.06 -17.38
CA ARG A 4 -37.01 -39.91 -16.34
C ARG A 4 -36.88 -38.52 -15.73
N LYS A 5 -37.95 -37.73 -15.77
CA LYS A 5 -38.04 -36.46 -15.03
C LYS A 5 -37.76 -36.75 -13.56
N GLY A 6 -36.77 -36.09 -12.98
CA GLY A 6 -36.47 -36.17 -11.56
C GLY A 6 -37.69 -35.78 -10.74
N LYS A 7 -37.90 -36.46 -9.60
CA LYS A 7 -38.98 -36.11 -8.66
C LYS A 7 -38.84 -34.63 -8.27
N PRO A 8 -39.94 -33.88 -8.12
CA PRO A 8 -39.88 -32.50 -7.64
C PRO A 8 -39.18 -32.47 -6.28
N CYS A 9 -38.10 -31.70 -6.15
CA CYS A 9 -37.51 -31.43 -4.84
C CYS A 9 -38.58 -30.74 -3.99
N HIS A 10 -38.98 -31.38 -2.88
CA HIS A 10 -39.71 -30.71 -1.82
C HIS A 10 -38.77 -29.67 -1.20
N ARG A 11 -38.81 -28.45 -1.71
CA ARG A 11 -38.13 -27.30 -1.10
C ARG A 11 -39.00 -26.81 0.03
N ILE A 12 -38.49 -26.93 1.26
CA ILE A 12 -39.07 -26.27 2.43
C ILE A 12 -38.52 -24.83 2.40
N LEU A 13 -39.40 -23.83 2.43
CA LEU A 13 -39.01 -22.42 2.56
C LEU A 13 -38.34 -22.21 3.93
N MET A 14 -37.30 -21.39 4.00
CA MET A 14 -36.54 -21.18 5.25
C MET A 14 -37.40 -20.57 6.37
N ASP A 15 -38.43 -19.83 5.99
CA ASP A 15 -39.43 -19.20 6.85
C ASP A 15 -40.49 -20.18 7.37
N ASN A 16 -40.45 -21.45 6.93
CA ASN A 16 -41.31 -22.50 7.48
C ASN A 16 -40.83 -22.89 8.89
N PRO A 17 -41.70 -22.90 9.92
CA PRO A 17 -41.31 -23.28 11.29
C PRO A 17 -40.82 -24.72 11.43
N ILE A 18 -41.05 -25.58 10.42
CA ILE A 18 -40.54 -26.95 10.34
C ILE A 18 -39.09 -26.98 9.82
N TYR A 19 -38.64 -25.93 9.14
CA TYR A 19 -37.25 -25.82 8.69
C TYR A 19 -36.32 -25.74 9.90
N LYS A 20 -35.63 -26.85 10.16
CA LYS A 20 -34.45 -26.84 11.02
C LYS A 20 -33.26 -26.74 10.08
N PRO A 21 -32.44 -25.68 10.16
CA PRO A 21 -31.21 -25.64 9.39
C PRO A 21 -30.40 -26.88 9.74
N ASP A 22 -29.76 -27.49 8.74
CA ASP A 22 -28.86 -28.60 8.98
C ASP A 22 -27.83 -28.16 10.03
N PHE A 23 -27.80 -28.87 11.17
CA PHE A 23 -26.79 -28.65 12.19
C PHE A 23 -25.46 -29.16 11.64
N VAL A 24 -24.75 -28.27 10.95
CA VAL A 24 -23.33 -28.47 10.67
C VAL A 24 -22.64 -28.52 12.04
N PRO A 25 -21.81 -29.55 12.33
CA PRO A 25 -21.04 -29.58 13.55
C PRO A 25 -20.30 -28.26 13.71
N LEU A 26 -20.25 -27.75 14.95
CA LEU A 26 -19.43 -26.59 15.26
C LEU A 26 -18.02 -26.85 14.70
N PRO A 27 -17.39 -25.85 14.04
CA PRO A 27 -16.01 -26.00 13.60
C PRO A 27 -15.18 -26.46 14.81
N PRO A 28 -14.22 -27.38 14.62
CA PRO A 28 -13.40 -27.86 15.72
C PRO A 28 -12.77 -26.65 16.41
N GLU A 29 -12.94 -26.55 17.73
CA GLU A 29 -12.34 -25.47 18.49
C GLU A 29 -10.83 -25.46 18.25
N MET A 30 -10.31 -24.30 17.87
CA MET A 30 -8.88 -24.15 17.63
C MET A 30 -8.13 -24.46 18.93
N PRO A 31 -7.03 -25.24 18.90
CA PRO A 31 -6.31 -25.60 20.11
C PRO A 31 -5.86 -24.36 20.88
N GLU A 32 -5.81 -24.45 22.20
CA GLU A 32 -5.62 -23.28 23.07
C GLU A 32 -4.29 -22.56 22.78
N ASN A 33 -3.23 -23.30 22.49
CA ASN A 33 -1.91 -22.72 22.23
C ASN A 33 -1.65 -22.38 20.76
N VAL A 34 -2.67 -22.45 19.90
CA VAL A 34 -2.58 -21.98 18.51
C VAL A 34 -3.17 -20.57 18.43
N MET A 35 -2.39 -19.67 17.84
CA MET A 35 -2.68 -18.25 17.74
C MET A 35 -2.68 -17.86 16.27
N VAL A 36 -3.81 -17.30 15.82
CA VAL A 36 -3.99 -16.73 14.48
C VAL A 36 -4.26 -15.25 14.66
N ILE A 37 -3.54 -14.41 13.91
CA ILE A 37 -3.60 -12.96 14.06
C ILE A 37 -4.05 -12.34 12.73
N ASN A 38 -5.28 -11.85 12.68
CA ASN A 38 -5.84 -11.11 11.55
C ASN A 38 -6.20 -9.66 11.92
N SER A 39 -6.21 -9.31 13.20
CA SER A 39 -6.49 -7.94 13.67
C SER A 39 -5.60 -7.54 14.85
N LEU A 40 -5.50 -6.23 15.10
CA LEU A 40 -4.81 -5.69 16.27
C LEU A 40 -5.47 -6.17 17.59
N TYR A 41 -6.80 -6.35 17.58
CA TYR A 41 -7.52 -6.90 18.73
C TYR A 41 -7.08 -8.34 19.03
N GLU A 42 -7.05 -9.20 18.00
CA GLU A 42 -6.58 -10.58 18.10
C GLU A 42 -5.11 -10.65 18.51
N ALA A 43 -4.26 -9.76 17.99
CA ALA A 43 -2.85 -9.67 18.39
C ALA A 43 -2.71 -9.41 19.89
N ASN A 44 -3.44 -8.42 20.41
CA ASN A 44 -3.44 -8.09 21.83
C ASN A 44 -4.02 -9.22 22.70
N ALA A 45 -5.08 -9.89 22.23
CA ALA A 45 -5.67 -11.03 22.91
C ALA A 45 -4.70 -12.22 22.97
N CYS A 46 -4.04 -12.55 21.85
CA CYS A 46 -3.03 -13.60 21.76
C CYS A 46 -1.82 -13.31 22.64
N LEU A 47 -1.35 -12.06 22.69
CA LEU A 47 -0.24 -11.66 23.56
C LEU A 47 -0.58 -11.84 25.04
N ARG A 48 -1.77 -11.38 25.48
CA ARG A 48 -2.23 -11.61 26.86
C ARG A 48 -2.36 -13.10 27.19
N LYS A 49 -2.87 -13.88 26.23
CA LYS A 49 -2.99 -15.34 26.36
C LYS A 49 -1.62 -16.00 26.51
N LEU A 50 -0.65 -15.62 25.68
CA LEU A 50 0.73 -16.09 25.75
C LEU A 50 1.35 -15.79 27.12
N MET A 51 1.21 -14.56 27.61
CA MET A 51 1.74 -14.15 28.91
C MET A 51 1.11 -14.95 30.07
N ARG A 52 -0.21 -15.18 30.01
CA ARG A 52 -0.90 -16.05 30.97
C ARG A 52 -0.32 -17.47 30.94
N MET A 53 -0.19 -18.07 29.76
CA MET A 53 0.37 -19.41 29.61
C MET A 53 1.81 -19.51 30.14
N ILE A 54 2.65 -18.51 29.87
CA ILE A 54 4.02 -18.45 30.39
C ILE A 54 3.99 -18.40 31.92
N SER A 55 3.11 -17.61 32.51
CA SER A 55 3.01 -17.49 33.98
C SER A 55 2.53 -18.77 34.67
N GLU A 56 1.53 -19.45 34.11
CA GLU A 56 0.93 -20.66 34.67
C GLU A 56 1.87 -21.87 34.58
N THR A 57 2.74 -21.90 33.58
CA THR A 57 3.61 -23.06 33.32
C THR A 57 5.01 -22.94 33.90
N LYS A 58 5.35 -21.85 34.61
CA LYS A 58 6.68 -21.64 35.21
C LYS A 58 7.17 -22.80 36.09
N ASN A 59 6.26 -23.51 36.75
CA ASN A 59 6.57 -24.59 37.69
C ASN A 59 6.29 -26.01 37.14
N ASN A 60 5.86 -26.13 35.88
CA ASN A 60 5.52 -27.40 35.25
C ASN A 60 6.62 -27.87 34.29
N SER A 61 6.66 -29.18 34.01
CA SER A 61 7.56 -29.77 33.01
C SER A 61 7.36 -29.23 31.58
N ASN A 62 6.20 -28.63 31.30
CA ASN A 62 5.82 -28.06 30.00
C ASN A 62 6.07 -26.55 29.93
N CYS A 63 7.04 -26.04 30.69
CA CYS A 63 7.43 -24.64 30.67
C CYS A 63 8.08 -24.25 29.33
N LEU A 64 8.13 -22.95 29.06
CA LEU A 64 8.86 -22.39 27.93
C LEU A 64 10.36 -22.67 28.11
N SER A 65 10.95 -23.40 27.19
CA SER A 65 12.36 -23.78 27.24
C SER A 65 12.93 -23.98 25.85
N GLU A 66 14.24 -24.20 25.77
CA GLU A 66 14.94 -24.54 24.52
C GLU A 66 14.42 -25.82 23.86
N TYR A 67 13.75 -26.70 24.62
CA TYR A 67 13.16 -27.94 24.11
C TYR A 67 11.64 -27.84 23.90
N ASN A 68 11.02 -26.73 24.28
CA ASN A 68 9.58 -26.48 24.15
C ASN A 68 9.35 -25.01 23.81
N GLN A 69 9.43 -24.72 22.51
CA GLN A 69 9.62 -23.36 21.97
C GLN A 69 8.30 -22.74 21.50
N ILE A 70 8.30 -21.42 21.37
CA ILE A 70 7.26 -20.69 20.63
C ILE A 70 7.59 -20.81 19.15
N VAL A 71 6.69 -21.40 18.37
CA VAL A 71 6.87 -21.61 16.95
C VAL A 71 6.13 -20.52 16.17
N VAL A 72 6.83 -19.84 15.27
CA VAL A 72 6.24 -18.92 14.30
C VAL A 72 6.33 -19.59 12.92
N TYR A 73 5.19 -19.89 12.32
CA TYR A 73 5.11 -20.55 11.02
C TYR A 73 4.57 -19.59 9.96
N GLY A 74 5.30 -19.35 8.88
CA GLY A 74 4.79 -18.57 7.74
C GLY A 74 5.87 -17.98 6.83
N ASP A 75 5.49 -17.64 5.60
CA ASP A 75 6.31 -16.91 4.61
C ASP A 75 5.62 -15.59 4.26
N CYS A 76 5.52 -14.72 5.25
CA CYS A 76 4.93 -13.39 5.10
C CYS A 76 5.66 -12.39 6.01
N ILE A 77 5.54 -11.11 5.69
CA ILE A 77 6.20 -10.03 6.43
C ILE A 77 5.70 -10.00 7.89
N GLU A 78 4.41 -10.31 8.09
CA GLU A 78 3.74 -10.37 9.38
C GLU A 78 4.36 -11.41 10.33
N ALA A 79 4.90 -12.52 9.80
CA ALA A 79 5.60 -13.52 10.60
C ALA A 79 6.90 -12.97 11.20
N TYR A 80 7.67 -12.18 10.43
CA TYR A 80 8.88 -11.52 10.93
C TYR A 80 8.54 -10.43 11.96
N SER A 81 7.46 -9.68 11.74
CA SER A 81 6.96 -8.74 12.75
C SER A 81 6.50 -9.43 14.03
N CYS A 82 5.94 -10.63 13.95
CA CYS A 82 5.63 -11.43 15.13
C CYS A 82 6.90 -11.80 15.91
N ILE A 83 7.97 -12.21 15.22
CA ILE A 83 9.26 -12.51 15.88
C ILE A 83 9.82 -11.26 16.55
N ALA A 84 9.77 -10.10 15.87
CA ALA A 84 10.21 -8.83 16.45
C ALA A 84 9.42 -8.49 17.73
N ALA A 85 8.09 -8.64 17.70
CA ALA A 85 7.23 -8.41 18.86
C ALA A 85 7.53 -9.37 20.03
N LEU A 86 7.82 -10.65 19.75
CA LEU A 86 8.20 -11.63 20.78
C LEU A 86 9.56 -11.28 21.43
N LEU A 87 10.51 -10.79 20.64
CA LEU A 87 11.81 -10.32 21.14
C LEU A 87 11.66 -9.05 21.98
N GLU A 88 10.84 -8.10 21.54
CA GLU A 88 10.52 -6.88 22.31
C GLU A 88 9.79 -7.19 23.63
N LEU A 89 9.00 -8.26 23.67
CA LEU A 89 8.38 -8.77 24.90
C LEU A 89 9.40 -9.35 25.89
N GLY A 90 10.67 -9.53 25.49
CA GLY A 90 11.73 -10.06 26.32
C GLY A 90 11.84 -11.59 26.30
N ILE A 91 11.23 -12.26 25.32
CA ILE A 91 11.39 -13.71 25.15
C ILE A 91 12.80 -13.99 24.62
N SER A 92 13.51 -14.91 25.26
CA SER A 92 14.84 -15.33 24.80
C SER A 92 14.79 -15.86 23.36
N PRO A 93 15.71 -15.45 22.47
CA PRO A 93 15.77 -15.94 21.09
C PRO A 93 15.85 -17.47 20.99
N ASN A 94 16.55 -18.13 21.92
CA ASN A 94 16.67 -19.59 21.97
C ASN A 94 15.32 -20.31 22.23
N ASN A 95 14.30 -19.59 22.72
CA ASN A 95 12.97 -20.13 22.96
C ASN A 95 12.02 -19.89 21.77
N ILE A 96 12.51 -19.31 20.68
CA ILE A 96 11.74 -19.03 19.46
C ILE A 96 12.25 -19.93 18.33
N ALA A 97 11.32 -20.59 17.66
CA ALA A 97 11.57 -21.33 16.44
C ALA A 97 10.79 -20.69 15.28
N PHE A 98 11.50 -20.21 14.27
CA PHE A 98 10.89 -19.74 13.04
C PHE A 98 10.88 -20.85 11.99
N VAL A 99 9.72 -21.12 11.40
CA VAL A 99 9.53 -22.14 10.37
C VAL A 99 9.06 -21.44 9.10
N GLU A 100 9.98 -21.35 8.13
CA GLU A 100 9.69 -20.79 6.81
C GLU A 100 9.18 -21.91 5.89
N PRO A 101 7.94 -21.84 5.41
CA PRO A 101 7.41 -22.84 4.52
C PRO A 101 8.18 -22.91 3.19
N PHE A 102 8.22 -24.11 2.62
CA PHE A 102 8.62 -24.28 1.21
C PHE A 102 7.45 -23.87 0.29
N PRO A 103 7.70 -23.36 -0.95
CA PRO A 103 6.66 -22.79 -1.80
C PRO A 103 5.71 -23.90 -2.30
N PRO A 104 4.63 -23.54 -3.02
CA PRO A 104 3.33 -24.21 -2.93
C PRO A 104 3.33 -25.62 -3.52
N GLU A 105 2.23 -26.36 -3.33
CA GLU A 105 1.98 -27.71 -3.86
C GLU A 105 2.32 -27.88 -5.36
N ASP A 106 2.43 -26.78 -6.11
CA ASP A 106 2.85 -26.73 -7.51
C ASP A 106 4.37 -26.60 -7.66
N ASN A 107 5.01 -27.72 -8.02
CA ASN A 107 6.45 -27.82 -8.29
C ASN A 107 6.94 -26.94 -9.46
N THR A 108 6.05 -26.38 -10.27
CA THR A 108 6.41 -25.51 -11.41
C THR A 108 6.49 -24.02 -11.07
N ALA A 109 6.00 -23.63 -9.90
CA ALA A 109 5.99 -22.23 -9.47
C ALA A 109 7.39 -21.77 -9.04
N MET A 110 7.87 -20.65 -9.59
CA MET A 110 9.11 -20.01 -9.12
C MET A 110 8.96 -19.57 -7.67
N ARG A 111 9.91 -19.94 -6.80
CA ARG A 111 9.95 -19.44 -5.42
C ARG A 111 10.19 -17.94 -5.44
N VAL A 112 9.31 -17.20 -4.80
CA VAL A 112 9.48 -15.77 -4.55
C VAL A 112 9.40 -15.59 -3.03
N ASN A 113 10.45 -15.02 -2.43
CA ASN A 113 10.43 -14.71 -1.00
C ASN A 113 9.37 -13.64 -0.67
N CYS A 114 8.92 -13.56 0.59
CA CYS A 114 7.89 -12.60 0.99
C CYS A 114 8.24 -11.13 0.69
N PHE A 115 9.53 -10.79 0.66
CA PHE A 115 10.02 -9.45 0.36
C PHE A 115 10.02 -9.11 -1.14
N ASN A 116 9.96 -10.12 -2.02
CA ASN A 116 10.19 -10.01 -3.47
C ASN A 116 11.52 -9.30 -3.80
N ASN A 117 12.54 -9.49 -2.96
CA ASN A 117 13.85 -8.88 -3.09
C ASN A 117 14.89 -9.74 -2.36
N GLU A 118 15.90 -10.22 -3.09
CA GLU A 118 16.92 -11.14 -2.55
C GLU A 118 17.84 -10.46 -1.54
N THR A 119 18.30 -9.24 -1.83
CA THR A 119 19.19 -8.48 -0.94
C THR A 119 18.52 -8.16 0.40
N VAL A 120 17.22 -7.84 0.39
CA VAL A 120 16.45 -7.61 1.63
C VAL A 120 16.28 -8.91 2.40
N ASP A 121 15.89 -10.01 1.73
CA ASP A 121 15.73 -11.32 2.38
C ASP A 121 17.02 -11.77 3.05
N GLU A 122 18.15 -11.73 2.35
CA GLU A 122 19.46 -12.10 2.89
C GLU A 122 19.83 -11.31 4.16
N ARG A 123 19.58 -10.00 4.17
CA ARG A 123 19.85 -9.15 5.36
C ARG A 123 18.95 -9.49 6.53
N VAL A 124 17.67 -9.72 6.27
CA VAL A 124 16.70 -10.07 7.30
C VAL A 124 17.02 -11.44 7.88
N GLN A 125 17.33 -12.43 7.04
CA GLN A 125 17.76 -13.75 7.51
C GLN A 125 19.04 -13.67 8.35
N ALA A 126 20.06 -12.95 7.87
CA ALA A 126 21.29 -12.76 8.62
C ALA A 126 21.06 -12.08 9.97
N SER A 127 20.10 -11.15 10.06
CA SER A 127 19.67 -10.52 11.32
C SER A 127 19.03 -11.53 12.27
N VAL A 128 18.08 -12.34 11.77
CA VAL A 128 17.38 -13.36 12.56
C VAL A 128 18.34 -14.42 13.09
N GLU A 129 19.26 -14.91 12.26
CA GLU A 129 20.28 -15.88 12.65
C GLU A 129 21.25 -15.30 13.68
N LYS A 130 21.69 -14.04 13.50
CA LYS A 130 22.57 -13.34 14.45
C LYS A 130 21.92 -13.14 15.81
N LEU A 131 20.60 -13.00 15.88
CA LEU A 131 19.86 -12.89 17.14
C LEU A 131 19.77 -14.21 17.90
N GLY A 132 20.06 -15.36 17.26
CA GLY A 132 20.00 -16.69 17.88
C GLY A 132 18.64 -17.37 17.81
N VAL A 133 17.73 -16.89 16.95
CA VAL A 133 16.44 -17.55 16.69
C VAL A 133 16.69 -18.83 15.89
N ARG A 134 16.04 -19.94 16.25
CA ARG A 134 16.18 -21.20 15.49
C ARG A 134 15.36 -21.14 14.22
N VAL A 135 16.01 -21.19 13.05
CA VAL A 135 15.34 -21.10 11.75
C VAL A 135 15.28 -22.47 11.07
N TYR A 136 14.06 -22.90 10.73
CA TYR A 136 13.78 -24.09 9.92
C TYR A 136 13.27 -23.66 8.55
N ARG A 137 14.16 -23.65 7.55
CA ARG A 137 13.79 -23.29 6.18
C ARG A 137 13.30 -24.50 5.40
N ARG A 138 12.51 -24.24 4.36
CA ARG A 138 12.10 -25.25 3.36
C ARG A 138 11.37 -26.45 3.97
N CYS A 139 10.51 -26.17 4.94
CA CYS A 139 9.71 -27.18 5.62
C CYS A 139 8.25 -27.13 5.15
N TYR A 140 7.62 -28.29 4.96
CA TYR A 140 6.18 -28.37 4.73
C TYR A 140 5.47 -28.68 6.05
N PHE A 141 4.40 -27.96 6.34
CA PHE A 141 3.56 -28.26 7.48
C PHE A 141 2.61 -29.41 7.14
N GLN A 142 2.79 -30.58 7.75
CA GLN A 142 1.92 -31.73 7.54
C GLN A 142 0.74 -31.73 8.52
N GLY A 143 0.96 -31.25 9.74
CA GLY A 143 -0.04 -31.18 10.79
C GLY A 143 0.59 -31.09 12.16
N TRP A 144 -0.25 -31.11 13.20
CA TRP A 144 0.19 -31.13 14.58
C TRP A 144 -0.31 -32.37 15.32
N SER A 145 0.36 -32.71 16.41
CA SER A 145 -0.14 -33.66 17.40
C SER A 145 -0.70 -32.88 18.58
N GLN A 146 -1.95 -33.17 18.92
CA GLN A 146 -2.70 -32.51 19.97
C GLN A 146 -2.98 -33.50 21.10
N LYS A 147 -2.75 -33.06 22.33
CA LYS A 147 -3.17 -33.75 23.54
C LYS A 147 -4.18 -32.86 24.25
N GLU A 148 -5.39 -33.39 24.43
CA GLU A 148 -6.54 -32.64 24.96
C GLU A 148 -6.78 -31.35 24.16
N ILE A 149 -6.55 -30.18 24.76
CA ILE A 149 -6.76 -28.87 24.15
C ILE A 149 -5.47 -28.22 23.63
N ARG A 150 -4.30 -28.87 23.77
CA ARG A 150 -2.99 -28.29 23.48
C ARG A 150 -2.21 -29.06 22.42
N VAL A 151 -1.59 -28.34 21.49
CA VAL A 151 -0.61 -28.88 20.56
C VAL A 151 0.70 -29.17 21.30
N GLU A 152 1.20 -30.40 21.23
CA GLU A 152 2.48 -30.80 21.85
C GLU A 152 3.65 -30.67 20.88
N PHE A 153 3.46 -31.08 19.63
CA PHE A 153 4.49 -30.99 18.60
C PHE A 153 3.90 -30.80 17.20
N LEU A 154 4.66 -30.14 16.35
CA LEU A 154 4.39 -29.95 14.93
C LEU A 154 5.13 -31.02 14.14
N ARG A 155 4.46 -31.60 13.14
CA ARG A 155 5.07 -32.48 12.14
C ARG A 155 5.39 -31.66 10.90
N LEU A 156 6.68 -31.42 10.70
CA LEU A 156 7.21 -30.74 9.54
C LEU A 156 7.89 -31.76 8.63
N MET A 157 7.70 -31.64 7.33
CA MET A 157 8.36 -32.49 6.33
C MET A 157 9.43 -31.68 5.63
N THR A 158 10.65 -32.18 5.58
CA THR A 158 11.66 -31.75 4.59
C THR A 158 11.66 -32.77 3.45
N PRO A 159 12.30 -32.47 2.29
CA PRO A 159 12.42 -33.45 1.22
C PRO A 159 13.08 -34.77 1.63
N MET A 160 13.86 -34.78 2.74
CA MET A 160 14.67 -35.93 3.15
C MET A 160 14.21 -36.59 4.46
N HIS A 161 13.49 -35.90 5.35
CA HIS A 161 13.08 -36.45 6.64
C HIS A 161 11.89 -35.71 7.27
N VAL A 162 11.28 -36.35 8.27
CA VAL A 162 10.25 -35.73 9.14
C VAL A 162 10.94 -35.06 10.32
N ILE A 163 10.51 -33.85 10.67
CA ILE A 163 10.94 -33.11 11.85
C ILE A 163 9.74 -33.05 12.81
N HIS A 164 9.95 -33.50 14.04
CA HIS A 164 9.02 -33.32 15.14
C HIS A 164 9.50 -32.15 15.98
N LEU A 165 8.78 -31.02 15.92
CA LEU A 165 9.14 -29.80 16.64
C LEU A 165 8.20 -29.61 17.84
N PRO A 166 8.69 -29.75 19.09
CA PRO A 166 7.89 -29.45 20.27
C PRO A 166 7.39 -28.01 20.27
N CYS A 167 6.16 -27.79 20.73
CA CYS A 167 5.47 -26.52 20.57
C CYS A 167 4.82 -26.09 21.88
N PHE A 168 5.35 -25.01 22.46
CA PHE A 168 4.72 -24.34 23.60
C PHE A 168 3.50 -23.54 23.14
N ALA A 169 3.68 -22.73 22.11
CA ALA A 169 2.65 -21.96 21.43
C ALA A 169 2.99 -21.85 19.93
N LEU A 170 1.98 -21.83 19.08
CA LEU A 170 2.10 -21.72 17.63
C LEU A 170 1.46 -20.42 17.14
N PHE A 171 2.24 -19.55 16.52
CA PHE A 171 1.74 -18.45 15.71
C PHE A 171 1.68 -18.90 14.25
N TYR A 172 0.46 -19.03 13.72
CA TYR A 172 0.23 -19.55 12.37
C TYR A 172 -0.07 -18.43 11.38
N TYR A 173 0.88 -18.18 10.49
CA TYR A 173 0.81 -17.25 9.36
C TYR A 173 0.91 -18.02 8.03
N GLY A 174 0.11 -19.07 7.91
CA GLY A 174 0.02 -19.88 6.69
C GLY A 174 -0.93 -19.30 5.66
N ILE A 175 -1.73 -20.19 5.05
CA ILE A 175 -2.59 -19.84 3.93
C ILE A 175 -3.74 -18.93 4.40
N LYS A 176 -3.88 -17.76 3.75
CA LYS A 176 -5.02 -16.87 3.94
C LYS A 176 -6.23 -17.46 3.21
N ALA A 177 -7.27 -17.81 3.95
CA ALA A 177 -8.52 -18.38 3.45
C ALA A 177 -9.73 -17.60 3.98
N ILE A 178 -10.90 -17.88 3.41
CA ILE A 178 -12.16 -17.32 3.91
C ILE A 178 -12.50 -17.93 5.28
N ASP A 179 -13.05 -17.11 6.18
CA ASP A 179 -13.59 -17.60 7.44
C ASP A 179 -14.69 -18.65 7.19
N LEU A 180 -14.70 -19.72 7.99
CA LEU A 180 -15.62 -20.83 7.82
C LEU A 180 -17.08 -20.40 8.02
N ASN A 181 -17.35 -19.49 8.96
CA ASN A 181 -18.71 -19.01 9.21
C ASN A 181 -19.17 -18.10 8.08
N ALA A 182 -18.30 -17.22 7.59
CA ALA A 182 -18.58 -16.40 6.41
C ALA A 182 -18.88 -17.25 5.17
N PHE A 183 -18.04 -18.27 4.90
CA PHE A 183 -18.26 -19.20 3.79
C PHE A 183 -19.58 -19.95 3.92
N LYS A 184 -19.90 -20.44 5.12
CA LYS A 184 -21.17 -21.11 5.41
C LYS A 184 -22.36 -20.18 5.16
N ALA A 185 -22.32 -18.96 5.70
CA ALA A 185 -23.39 -17.97 5.53
C ALA A 185 -23.63 -17.62 4.06
N ILE A 186 -22.56 -17.43 3.27
CA ILE A 186 -22.66 -17.15 1.83
C ILE A 186 -23.41 -18.29 1.11
N ASN A 187 -23.03 -19.54 1.37
CA ASN A 187 -23.64 -20.69 0.72
C ASN A 187 -25.08 -20.92 1.17
N GLU A 188 -25.38 -20.78 2.45
CA GLU A 188 -26.73 -20.95 3.00
C GLU A 188 -27.71 -19.88 2.50
N CYS A 189 -27.24 -18.64 2.32
CA CYS A 189 -28.04 -17.57 1.72
C CYS A 189 -28.25 -17.72 0.20
N GLY A 190 -27.71 -18.76 -0.44
CA GLY A 190 -27.84 -18.97 -1.89
C GLY A 190 -27.08 -17.93 -2.72
N LEU A 191 -26.04 -17.31 -2.14
CA LEU A 191 -25.19 -16.38 -2.87
C LEU A 191 -24.20 -17.16 -3.76
N VAL A 192 -23.88 -16.61 -4.92
CA VAL A 192 -22.97 -17.26 -5.87
C VAL A 192 -21.52 -17.19 -5.36
N TYR A 193 -20.87 -18.35 -5.20
CA TYR A 193 -19.47 -18.46 -4.80
C TYR A 193 -18.63 -19.23 -5.83
N ASP A 194 -17.55 -18.63 -6.34
CA ASP A 194 -16.63 -19.21 -7.33
C ASP A 194 -15.17 -18.91 -6.97
N GLY A 195 -14.71 -19.48 -5.85
CA GLY A 195 -13.42 -19.15 -5.22
C GLY A 195 -13.41 -17.77 -4.53
N GLY A 196 -14.59 -17.18 -4.37
CA GLY A 196 -14.87 -15.86 -3.80
C GLY A 196 -16.35 -15.51 -4.04
N LEU A 197 -16.90 -14.61 -3.24
CA LEU A 197 -18.25 -14.07 -3.41
C LEU A 197 -18.33 -13.36 -4.75
N VAL A 198 -19.23 -13.82 -5.62
CA VAL A 198 -19.36 -13.27 -6.97
C VAL A 198 -20.18 -11.99 -6.94
N VAL A 199 -19.59 -10.91 -7.45
CA VAL A 199 -20.22 -9.58 -7.52
C VAL A 199 -20.31 -9.04 -8.95
N GLY A 200 -21.28 -8.15 -9.16
CA GLY A 200 -21.40 -7.30 -10.30
C GLY A 200 -20.40 -6.14 -10.28
N PRO A 201 -20.48 -5.21 -11.25
CA PRO A 201 -19.57 -4.07 -11.35
C PRO A 201 -19.75 -3.06 -10.21
N TRP A 202 -20.86 -3.13 -9.47
CA TRP A 202 -21.22 -2.19 -8.41
C TRP A 202 -21.30 -2.88 -7.04
N PHE A 203 -20.44 -3.88 -6.81
CA PHE A 203 -20.38 -4.67 -5.57
C PHE A 203 -21.66 -5.46 -5.25
N ASP A 204 -22.63 -5.47 -6.15
CA ASP A 204 -23.91 -6.16 -6.02
C ASP A 204 -23.74 -7.67 -6.17
N THR A 205 -24.42 -8.46 -5.34
CA THR A 205 -24.47 -9.92 -5.51
C THR A 205 -25.70 -10.32 -6.34
N ASN A 206 -26.02 -11.61 -6.42
CA ASN A 206 -27.29 -12.06 -7.00
C ASN A 206 -28.52 -11.65 -6.16
N ASP A 207 -28.33 -11.25 -4.90
CA ASP A 207 -29.37 -10.64 -4.09
C ASP A 207 -29.24 -9.09 -4.14
N PRO A 208 -30.30 -8.35 -4.50
CA PRO A 208 -30.27 -6.88 -4.58
C PRO A 208 -29.93 -6.14 -3.28
N TYR A 209 -30.10 -6.80 -2.13
CA TYR A 209 -29.87 -6.22 -0.82
C TYR A 209 -28.53 -6.64 -0.19
N VAL A 210 -27.81 -7.57 -0.80
CA VAL A 210 -26.51 -8.04 -0.32
C VAL A 210 -25.40 -7.56 -1.25
N TYR A 211 -24.40 -6.91 -0.66
CA TYR A 211 -23.23 -6.37 -1.36
C TYR A 211 -21.96 -7.03 -0.83
N GLY A 212 -20.95 -7.15 -1.69
CA GLY A 212 -19.66 -7.73 -1.37
C GLY A 212 -18.51 -6.83 -1.77
N ALA A 213 -17.60 -6.54 -0.85
CA ALA A 213 -16.32 -5.89 -1.12
C ALA A 213 -15.15 -6.56 -0.37
N GLY A 214 -13.92 -6.28 -0.80
CA GLY A 214 -12.71 -6.78 -0.14
C GLY A 214 -12.16 -8.11 -0.68
N PRO A 215 -11.17 -8.71 0.00
CA PRO A 215 -10.34 -9.79 -0.55
C PRO A 215 -11.08 -11.08 -0.90
N CYS A 216 -12.25 -11.32 -0.29
CA CYS A 216 -13.08 -12.50 -0.51
C CYS A 216 -13.98 -12.42 -1.75
N VAL A 217 -13.90 -11.33 -2.52
CA VAL A 217 -14.80 -11.04 -3.64
C VAL A 217 -14.15 -11.29 -5.00
N LYS A 218 -14.97 -11.68 -5.97
CA LYS A 218 -14.59 -11.91 -7.36
C LYS A 218 -15.64 -11.32 -8.29
N TYR A 219 -15.23 -10.64 -9.36
CA TYR A 219 -16.17 -10.17 -10.37
C TYR A 219 -16.79 -11.32 -11.16
N SER A 220 -18.05 -11.15 -11.55
CA SER A 220 -18.75 -12.06 -12.45
C SER A 220 -17.97 -12.26 -13.75
N ARG A 221 -17.87 -13.51 -14.22
CA ARG A 221 -17.14 -13.87 -15.46
C ARG A 221 -17.67 -13.11 -16.69
N ARG A 222 -18.93 -12.66 -16.66
CA ARG A 222 -19.58 -11.84 -17.70
C ARG A 222 -18.92 -10.48 -17.90
N LEU A 223 -18.18 -10.00 -16.91
CA LEU A 223 -17.47 -8.72 -16.93
C LEU A 223 -16.07 -8.86 -17.54
N TYR A 224 -15.62 -10.07 -17.90
CA TYR A 224 -14.31 -10.35 -18.50
C TYR A 224 -13.13 -9.73 -17.73
N ALA A 225 -13.24 -9.61 -16.41
CA ALA A 225 -12.25 -8.97 -15.54
C ALA A 225 -11.62 -9.94 -14.51
N PRO A 226 -11.13 -11.13 -14.91
CA PRO A 226 -10.63 -12.14 -13.96
C PRO A 226 -9.37 -11.70 -13.22
N HIS A 227 -8.62 -10.74 -13.75
CA HIS A 227 -7.38 -10.23 -13.16
C HIS A 227 -7.61 -9.05 -12.19
N GLN A 228 -8.82 -8.48 -12.17
CA GLN A 228 -9.13 -7.28 -11.39
C GLN A 228 -9.81 -7.67 -10.08
N VAL A 229 -9.16 -8.50 -9.27
CA VAL A 229 -9.70 -8.99 -7.99
C VAL A 229 -9.36 -8.03 -6.87
N HIS A 230 -10.32 -7.69 -6.00
CA HIS A 230 -10.16 -6.74 -4.88
C HIS A 230 -8.96 -7.04 -3.96
N LYS A 231 -8.58 -8.31 -3.79
CA LYS A 231 -7.40 -8.70 -2.98
C LYS A 231 -6.08 -8.10 -3.47
N TYR A 232 -6.03 -7.60 -4.71
CA TYR A 232 -4.87 -6.99 -5.32
C TYR A 232 -4.88 -5.47 -5.27
N TYR A 233 -5.85 -4.85 -4.61
CA TYR A 233 -6.02 -3.40 -4.50
C TYR A 233 -6.02 -2.96 -3.03
N CYS A 234 -5.87 -1.65 -2.80
CA CYS A 234 -5.97 -1.07 -1.46
C CYS A 234 -7.38 -1.30 -0.90
N SER A 235 -7.48 -1.86 0.32
CA SER A 235 -8.77 -2.12 0.95
C SER A 235 -9.53 -0.85 1.30
N GLU A 236 -8.81 0.24 1.60
CA GLU A 236 -9.41 1.54 1.93
C GLU A 236 -10.13 2.12 0.71
N ASP A 237 -9.49 2.11 -0.47
CA ASP A 237 -10.12 2.54 -1.73
C ASP A 237 -11.39 1.75 -2.06
N VAL A 238 -11.30 0.42 -1.93
CA VAL A 238 -12.42 -0.48 -2.22
C VAL A 238 -13.57 -0.23 -1.25
N GLY A 239 -13.26 -0.05 0.04
CA GLY A 239 -14.23 0.29 1.08
C GLY A 239 -14.86 1.67 0.86
N GLU A 240 -14.07 2.66 0.51
CA GLU A 240 -14.53 4.01 0.20
C GLU A 240 -15.46 4.01 -1.01
N ALA A 241 -15.11 3.29 -2.08
CA ALA A 241 -15.95 3.14 -3.26
C ALA A 241 -17.33 2.53 -2.92
N LEU A 242 -17.35 1.49 -2.08
CA LEU A 242 -18.59 0.89 -1.59
C LEU A 242 -19.38 1.87 -0.70
N ALA A 243 -18.71 2.59 0.19
CA ALA A 243 -19.34 3.57 1.06
C ALA A 243 -19.99 4.72 0.27
N ARG A 244 -19.33 5.24 -0.76
CA ARG A 244 -19.88 6.27 -1.66
C ARG A 244 -21.13 5.76 -2.40
N LEU A 245 -21.15 4.48 -2.77
CA LEU A 245 -22.33 3.85 -3.36
C LEU A 245 -23.50 3.80 -2.36
N PHE A 246 -23.24 3.46 -1.09
CA PHE A 246 -24.27 3.46 -0.06
C PHE A 246 -24.75 4.85 0.30
N LEU A 247 -23.88 5.85 0.37
CA LEU A 247 -24.28 7.24 0.62
C LEU A 247 -25.32 7.70 -0.40
N ARG A 248 -25.15 7.38 -1.68
CA ARG A 248 -26.15 7.72 -2.71
C ARG A 248 -27.48 6.98 -2.56
N LYS A 249 -27.49 5.76 -2.00
CA LYS A 249 -28.71 4.96 -1.80
C LYS A 249 -29.44 5.29 -0.52
N LEU A 250 -28.72 5.72 0.52
CA LEU A 250 -29.25 5.92 1.86
C LEU A 250 -29.52 7.40 2.18
N ASP A 251 -28.81 8.33 1.54
CA ASP A 251 -28.99 9.77 1.77
C ASP A 251 -30.20 10.31 0.99
N PRO A 252 -31.28 10.74 1.67
CA PRO A 252 -32.46 11.29 1.01
C PRO A 252 -32.17 12.54 0.17
N PHE A 253 -31.15 13.33 0.55
CA PHE A 253 -30.76 14.55 -0.16
C PHE A 253 -29.98 14.26 -1.45
N MET A 254 -29.31 13.11 -1.52
CA MET A 254 -28.62 12.62 -2.72
C MET A 254 -29.55 11.80 -3.63
N THR A 255 -30.53 11.10 -3.04
CA THR A 255 -31.51 10.29 -3.79
C THR A 255 -32.33 11.16 -4.76
N GLY A 256 -32.66 12.40 -4.38
CA GLY A 256 -33.35 13.36 -5.26
C GLY A 256 -32.48 14.01 -6.34
N ARG A 257 -31.14 13.90 -6.26
CA ARG A 257 -30.19 14.39 -7.29
C ARG A 257 -29.77 13.30 -8.29
N ALA A 258 -30.08 12.04 -8.01
CA ALA A 258 -29.66 10.88 -8.80
C ALA A 258 -30.27 10.85 -10.23
N GLU A 259 -31.29 11.66 -10.51
CA GLU A 259 -31.90 11.75 -11.84
C GLU A 259 -31.11 12.64 -12.82
N LEU A 260 -30.17 13.47 -12.33
CA LEU A 260 -29.49 14.49 -13.15
C LEU A 260 -28.06 14.12 -13.54
N ASP A 261 -27.38 13.22 -12.82
CA ASP A 261 -26.02 12.79 -13.13
C ASP A 261 -25.98 11.28 -13.40
N PRO A 262 -25.58 10.84 -14.61
CA PRO A 262 -25.41 9.43 -14.86
C PRO A 262 -24.36 8.88 -13.89
N VAL A 263 -24.76 7.82 -13.18
CA VAL A 263 -24.04 6.96 -12.21
C VAL A 263 -22.53 6.77 -12.53
N THR A 264 -22.16 6.89 -13.80
CA THR A 264 -20.87 6.65 -14.41
C THR A 264 -19.87 7.82 -14.34
N SER A 265 -20.29 9.08 -14.46
CA SER A 265 -19.31 10.15 -14.79
C SER A 265 -18.33 10.50 -13.67
N GLU A 266 -18.85 10.72 -12.46
CA GLU A 266 -18.04 11.25 -11.35
C GLU A 266 -17.21 10.17 -10.63
N LEU A 267 -17.79 8.96 -10.48
CA LEU A 267 -17.09 7.82 -9.91
C LEU A 267 -16.02 7.29 -10.88
N MET A 268 -16.29 7.26 -12.20
CA MET A 268 -15.24 6.88 -13.16
C MET A 268 -14.16 7.95 -13.26
N GLN A 269 -14.47 9.25 -13.20
CA GLN A 269 -13.45 10.31 -13.30
C GLN A 269 -12.40 10.27 -12.18
N ARG A 270 -12.77 9.92 -10.94
CA ARG A 270 -11.79 9.78 -9.84
C ARG A 270 -10.89 8.56 -9.96
N TYR A 271 -11.34 7.52 -10.66
CA TYR A 271 -10.68 6.22 -10.71
C TYR A 271 -10.23 5.82 -12.13
N SER A 272 -10.33 6.75 -13.09
CA SER A 272 -9.95 6.57 -14.48
C SER A 272 -9.28 7.84 -14.98
N SER A 273 -7.95 7.82 -14.97
CA SER A 273 -7.08 8.87 -15.51
C SER A 273 -7.11 9.01 -17.04
N CYS A 274 -7.85 8.15 -17.77
CA CYS A 274 -7.93 8.20 -19.24
C CYS A 274 -9.15 8.98 -19.73
N LEU A 275 -8.90 10.09 -20.44
CA LEU A 275 -9.88 10.92 -21.18
C LEU A 275 -10.52 10.21 -22.39
N LEU A 276 -10.05 9.00 -22.72
CA LEU A 276 -10.67 8.14 -23.73
C LEU A 276 -11.54 7.13 -23.00
N SER A 277 -12.86 7.29 -23.10
CA SER A 277 -13.89 6.37 -22.61
C SER A 277 -13.82 5.04 -23.37
N ARG A 278 -12.77 4.26 -23.12
CA ARG A 278 -12.71 2.84 -23.44
C ARG A 278 -13.74 2.12 -22.56
N TRP A 279 -14.44 1.15 -23.14
CA TRP A 279 -15.36 0.28 -22.40
C TRP A 279 -14.61 -0.32 -21.21
N GLN A 280 -15.04 0.05 -20.00
CA GLN A 280 -14.44 -0.41 -18.76
C GLN A 280 -15.51 -1.11 -17.93
N PRO A 281 -15.47 -2.46 -17.84
CA PRO A 281 -16.55 -3.23 -17.25
C PRO A 281 -16.59 -3.19 -15.73
N VAL A 282 -15.49 -2.81 -15.06
CA VAL A 282 -15.38 -2.77 -13.59
C VAL A 282 -14.56 -1.57 -13.12
N MET A 283 -14.70 -1.22 -11.84
CA MET A 283 -13.96 -0.11 -11.24
C MET A 283 -12.45 -0.40 -11.20
N LYS A 284 -11.64 0.63 -11.50
CA LYS A 284 -10.19 0.60 -11.34
C LYS A 284 -9.81 1.21 -10.01
N PHE A 285 -8.73 0.74 -9.42
CA PHE A 285 -8.14 1.35 -8.23
C PHE A 285 -6.67 1.60 -8.53
N GLU A 286 -6.23 2.84 -8.34
CA GLU A 286 -4.90 3.32 -8.73
C GLU A 286 -3.97 3.54 -7.53
N SER A 287 -4.51 3.61 -6.30
CA SER A 287 -3.70 3.82 -5.10
C SER A 287 -2.70 2.68 -4.87
N PRO A 288 -1.50 3.01 -4.33
CA PRO A 288 -0.47 2.01 -4.10
C PRO A 288 -0.84 1.08 -2.95
N ILE A 289 -0.20 -0.09 -2.95
CA ILE A 289 -0.23 -0.99 -1.81
C ILE A 289 1.04 -0.77 -1.01
N VAL A 290 0.86 -0.32 0.23
CA VAL A 290 1.93 -0.05 1.18
C VAL A 290 1.93 -1.13 2.26
N GLN A 291 3.11 -1.71 2.50
CA GLN A 291 3.35 -2.65 3.60
C GLN A 291 4.55 -2.13 4.39
N SER A 292 4.33 -1.79 5.66
CA SER A 292 5.37 -1.37 6.59
C SER A 292 5.47 -2.37 7.73
N ALA A 293 6.69 -2.67 8.17
CA ALA A 293 6.92 -3.63 9.23
C ALA A 293 8.21 -3.31 10.00
N THR A 294 8.18 -3.58 11.30
CA THR A 294 9.40 -3.73 12.10
C THR A 294 9.80 -5.20 12.04
N LEU A 295 11.03 -5.46 11.63
CA LEU A 295 11.62 -6.78 11.47
C LEU A 295 12.59 -7.07 12.64
N PRO A 296 12.94 -8.35 12.87
CA PRO A 296 13.83 -8.74 13.96
C PRO A 296 15.19 -8.04 13.88
N GLY A 297 15.61 -7.43 14.99
CA GLY A 297 16.87 -6.69 15.07
C GLY A 297 16.70 -5.19 14.78
N PRO A 298 15.82 -4.51 15.53
CA PRO A 298 15.13 -3.25 15.14
C PRO A 298 15.36 -2.76 13.71
N LEU A 299 14.89 -3.53 12.71
CA LEU A 299 14.98 -3.17 11.30
C LEU A 299 13.64 -2.63 10.84
N HIS A 300 13.62 -1.43 10.26
CA HIS A 300 12.42 -0.83 9.68
C HIS A 300 12.35 -1.14 8.19
N TYR A 301 11.25 -1.76 7.77
CA TYR A 301 11.00 -2.17 6.40
C TYR A 301 9.75 -1.50 5.85
N MET A 302 9.81 -1.06 4.60
CA MET A 302 8.66 -0.59 3.85
C MET A 302 8.73 -1.08 2.42
N LYS A 303 7.59 -1.54 1.92
CA LYS A 303 7.36 -1.90 0.53
C LYS A 303 6.16 -1.14 0.02
N LEU A 304 6.37 -0.41 -1.05
CA LEU A 304 5.35 0.26 -1.82
C LEU A 304 5.34 -0.34 -3.22
N ARG A 305 4.17 -0.65 -3.74
CA ARG A 305 4.02 -1.17 -5.10
C ARG A 305 2.74 -0.66 -5.75
N ALA A 306 2.75 -0.66 -7.07
CA ALA A 306 1.54 -0.47 -7.85
C ALA A 306 0.45 -1.50 -7.49
N PRO A 307 -0.83 -1.08 -7.58
CA PRO A 307 -1.96 -1.97 -7.40
C PRO A 307 -1.96 -3.05 -8.50
N GLY A 308 -2.59 -4.18 -8.19
CA GLY A 308 -2.63 -5.33 -9.07
C GLY A 308 -1.82 -6.51 -8.56
N ARG A 309 -1.70 -7.53 -9.41
CA ARG A 309 -1.01 -8.77 -9.07
C ARG A 309 0.50 -8.49 -8.96
N ALA A 310 1.09 -8.88 -7.83
CA ALA A 310 2.53 -8.75 -7.63
C ALA A 310 3.28 -9.55 -8.70
N VAL A 311 4.17 -8.86 -9.42
CA VAL A 311 5.09 -9.47 -10.39
C VAL A 311 6.40 -9.77 -9.66
N PRO A 312 6.96 -10.98 -9.80
CA PRO A 312 8.26 -11.30 -9.23
C PRO A 312 9.34 -10.35 -9.75
N ALA A 313 10.22 -9.85 -8.87
CA ALA A 313 11.25 -8.88 -9.25
C ALA A 313 12.16 -9.41 -10.39
N ALA A 314 12.55 -10.68 -10.32
CA ALA A 314 13.33 -11.34 -11.36
C ALA A 314 12.63 -11.34 -12.74
N VAL A 315 11.31 -11.45 -12.77
CA VAL A 315 10.51 -11.40 -14.01
C VAL A 315 10.36 -9.95 -14.49
N SER A 316 10.17 -9.01 -13.56
CA SER A 316 10.07 -7.59 -13.89
C SER A 316 11.31 -7.07 -14.62
N LEU A 317 12.50 -7.58 -14.23
CA LEU A 317 13.79 -7.28 -14.85
C LEU A 317 14.01 -7.97 -16.22
N LEU A 318 13.03 -8.69 -16.75
CA LEU A 318 13.09 -9.32 -18.08
C LEU A 318 12.04 -8.78 -19.06
N LEU A 319 11.11 -7.93 -18.60
CA LEU A 319 10.07 -7.36 -19.45
C LEU A 319 10.66 -6.34 -20.45
N PRO A 320 10.03 -6.07 -21.61
CA PRO A 320 10.58 -5.14 -22.60
C PRO A 320 10.46 -3.66 -22.20
N ASP A 321 9.43 -3.28 -21.43
CA ASP A 321 9.18 -1.91 -20.98
C ASP A 321 9.66 -1.67 -19.54
N GLN A 322 10.89 -2.12 -19.23
CA GLN A 322 11.47 -1.83 -17.92
C GLN A 322 11.81 -0.35 -17.90
N GLY A 323 11.21 0.39 -16.98
CA GLY A 323 11.69 1.73 -16.71
C GLY A 323 13.05 1.68 -16.01
N HIS A 324 13.24 2.52 -15.00
CA HIS A 324 14.55 2.70 -14.35
C HIS A 324 14.50 2.27 -12.89
N THR A 325 15.48 1.44 -12.48
CA THR A 325 15.66 1.07 -11.07
C THR A 325 16.83 1.84 -10.49
N LEU A 326 16.57 2.68 -9.49
CA LEU A 326 17.60 3.41 -8.74
C LEU A 326 17.83 2.68 -7.41
N ILE A 327 19.08 2.37 -7.10
CA ILE A 327 19.44 1.63 -5.88
C ILE A 327 20.48 2.44 -5.10
N THR A 328 20.21 2.64 -3.82
CA THR A 328 21.18 3.13 -2.86
C THR A 328 21.38 2.06 -1.80
N ASP A 329 22.62 1.62 -1.65
CA ASP A 329 23.00 0.66 -0.63
C ASP A 329 24.23 1.19 0.14
N LYS A 330 23.98 2.05 1.11
CA LYS A 330 25.01 2.71 1.91
C LYS A 330 24.71 2.53 3.39
N ARG A 331 25.76 2.29 4.19
CA ARG A 331 25.66 2.19 5.67
C ARG A 331 24.65 1.15 6.17
N GLN A 332 24.53 0.02 5.47
CA GLN A 332 23.53 -1.04 5.73
C GLN A 332 22.06 -0.62 5.53
N ASN A 333 21.80 0.59 5.01
CA ASN A 333 20.49 1.01 4.57
C ASN A 333 20.32 0.68 3.09
N TYR A 334 19.21 0.04 2.75
CA TYR A 334 18.84 -0.30 1.39
C TYR A 334 17.65 0.55 0.96
N PHE A 335 17.77 1.23 -0.16
CA PHE A 335 16.69 1.95 -0.82
C PHE A 335 16.67 1.55 -2.28
N SER A 336 15.54 1.02 -2.76
CA SER A 336 15.31 0.75 -4.17
C SER A 336 14.07 1.49 -4.63
N LEU A 337 14.22 2.29 -5.67
CA LEU A 337 13.15 3.01 -6.35
C LEU A 337 12.98 2.46 -7.76
N GLN A 338 11.78 2.07 -8.14
CA GLN A 338 11.46 1.72 -9.52
C GLN A 338 10.58 2.79 -10.16
N ILE A 339 11.04 3.27 -11.30
CA ILE A 339 10.36 4.20 -12.19
C ILE A 339 9.89 3.39 -13.39
N ASN A 340 8.66 3.58 -13.83
CA ASN A 340 8.10 2.88 -14.98
C ASN A 340 8.56 3.52 -16.32
N ALA A 341 8.17 2.91 -17.45
CA ALA A 341 8.48 3.44 -18.79
C ALA A 341 7.87 4.83 -19.08
N LEU A 342 6.88 5.27 -18.30
CA LEU A 342 6.28 6.60 -18.36
C LEU A 342 6.98 7.61 -17.44
N HIS A 343 8.15 7.26 -16.91
CA HIS A 343 8.93 8.09 -16.00
C HIS A 343 8.19 8.44 -14.67
N CYS A 344 7.21 7.64 -14.27
CA CYS A 344 6.51 7.77 -12.99
C CYS A 344 7.01 6.75 -11.97
N ILE A 345 7.04 7.14 -10.69
CA ILE A 345 7.42 6.25 -9.59
C ILE A 345 6.35 5.16 -9.40
N GLU A 346 6.75 3.90 -9.54
CA GLU A 346 5.85 2.74 -9.50
C GLU A 346 6.02 1.89 -8.23
N SER A 347 7.25 1.71 -7.76
CA SER A 347 7.51 0.90 -6.56
C SER A 347 8.70 1.42 -5.75
N ILE A 348 8.65 1.20 -4.45
CA ILE A 348 9.70 1.60 -3.49
C ILE A 348 9.93 0.42 -2.54
N THR A 349 11.18 0.05 -2.32
CA THR A 349 11.57 -0.93 -1.29
C THR A 349 12.65 -0.33 -0.40
N CYS A 350 12.35 -0.22 0.88
CA CYS A 350 13.20 0.41 1.88
C CYS A 350 13.48 -0.55 3.03
N LEU A 351 14.74 -0.65 3.44
CA LEU A 351 15.18 -1.31 4.66
C LEU A 351 16.21 -0.41 5.35
N SER A 352 15.97 -0.05 6.61
CA SER A 352 16.88 0.77 7.40
C SER A 352 16.89 0.38 8.88
N TRP A 353 18.00 0.64 9.54
CA TRP A 353 18.11 0.59 11.01
C TRP A 353 17.52 1.83 11.70
N LYS A 354 17.37 2.93 10.95
CA LYS A 354 16.77 4.16 11.45
C LYS A 354 15.30 4.19 11.05
N GLN A 355 14.46 4.69 11.95
CA GLN A 355 13.06 4.92 11.63
C GLN A 355 12.94 6.00 10.55
N PHE A 356 12.08 5.74 9.57
CA PHE A 356 11.74 6.68 8.50
C PHE A 356 10.22 6.81 8.35
N SER A 357 9.77 7.92 7.77
CA SER A 357 8.34 8.21 7.58
C SER A 357 7.79 7.45 6.37
N CYS A 358 6.94 6.45 6.62
CA CYS A 358 6.26 5.71 5.55
C CYS A 358 5.24 6.59 4.81
N GLU A 359 4.61 7.54 5.50
CA GLU A 359 3.64 8.47 4.93
C GLU A 359 4.29 9.35 3.85
N THR A 360 5.46 9.90 4.16
CA THR A 360 6.23 10.75 3.24
C THR A 360 6.59 10.00 1.95
N LEU A 361 7.09 8.76 2.07
CA LEU A 361 7.46 7.95 0.92
C LEU A 361 6.24 7.48 0.12
N THR A 362 5.08 7.31 0.75
CA THR A 362 3.84 6.92 0.06
C THR A 362 3.40 7.99 -0.94
N GLN A 363 3.62 9.27 -0.63
CA GLN A 363 3.25 10.38 -1.49
C GLN A 363 4.14 10.54 -2.73
N LEU A 364 5.22 9.78 -2.84
CA LEU A 364 6.08 9.75 -4.02
C LEU A 364 5.43 8.98 -5.18
N TYR A 365 4.58 8.00 -4.86
CA TYR A 365 3.98 7.10 -5.83
C TYR A 365 3.15 7.84 -6.88
N GLY A 366 3.24 7.39 -8.13
CA GLY A 366 2.48 7.91 -9.26
C GLY A 366 2.95 9.26 -9.80
N LYS A 367 3.88 9.94 -9.11
CA LYS A 367 4.45 11.22 -9.55
C LYS A 367 5.59 10.99 -10.55
N HIS A 368 5.69 11.88 -11.53
CA HIS A 368 6.72 11.83 -12.57
C HIS A 368 8.10 12.22 -11.99
N GLU A 369 9.19 11.63 -12.48
CA GLU A 369 10.56 11.86 -11.98
C GLU A 369 11.00 13.34 -12.05
N ALA A 370 10.49 14.08 -13.03
CA ALA A 370 10.73 15.52 -13.18
C ALA A 370 10.19 16.35 -12.01
N TYR A 371 9.13 15.87 -11.35
CA TYR A 371 8.56 16.49 -10.16
C TYR A 371 9.57 16.54 -9.00
N PHE A 372 10.46 15.55 -8.93
CA PHE A 372 11.54 15.47 -7.96
C PHE A 372 12.84 15.98 -8.58
N ASN A 373 12.80 17.18 -9.15
CA ASN A 373 13.97 17.90 -9.64
C ASN A 373 14.85 17.06 -10.60
N ASN A 374 14.20 16.44 -11.60
CA ASN A 374 14.82 15.53 -12.57
C ASN A 374 15.65 14.42 -11.91
N LEU A 375 15.00 13.67 -11.02
CA LEU A 375 15.60 12.63 -10.18
C LEU A 375 16.52 11.68 -10.97
N LEU A 376 16.02 11.14 -12.08
CA LEU A 376 16.77 10.19 -12.91
C LEU A 376 18.05 10.80 -13.49
N GLY A 377 17.98 12.05 -13.97
CA GLY A 377 19.13 12.77 -14.52
C GLY A 377 20.20 13.00 -13.46
N ARG A 378 19.80 13.49 -12.29
CA ARG A 378 20.71 13.74 -11.15
C ARG A 378 21.34 12.46 -10.62
N TYR A 379 20.57 11.37 -10.56
CA TYR A 379 21.09 10.06 -10.17
C TYR A 379 22.14 9.55 -11.16
N LYS A 380 21.88 9.63 -12.48
CA LYS A 380 22.86 9.26 -13.52
C LYS A 380 24.14 10.10 -13.48
N MET A 381 24.04 11.36 -13.06
CA MET A 381 25.18 12.26 -12.86
C MET A 381 25.92 12.04 -11.53
N ASN A 382 25.54 11.05 -10.73
CA ASN A 382 26.07 10.81 -9.38
C ASN A 382 25.92 12.01 -8.42
N LEU A 383 24.91 12.87 -8.64
CA LEU A 383 24.59 13.99 -7.75
C LEU A 383 23.74 13.57 -6.53
N ILE A 384 23.22 12.34 -6.55
CA ILE A 384 22.41 11.77 -5.47
C ILE A 384 23.19 10.63 -4.83
N ASP A 385 23.73 10.90 -3.65
CA ASP A 385 24.50 9.93 -2.90
C ASP A 385 23.65 8.96 -2.09
N ASP A 386 22.60 9.46 -1.44
CA ASP A 386 21.67 8.67 -0.63
C ASP A 386 20.22 9.12 -0.89
N LEU A 387 19.39 8.19 -1.37
CA LEU A 387 17.98 8.45 -1.64
C LEU A 387 17.19 8.78 -0.36
N TYR A 388 17.56 8.22 0.79
CA TYR A 388 16.91 8.58 2.06
C TYR A 388 17.14 10.05 2.41
N GLU A 389 18.39 10.51 2.27
CA GLU A 389 18.75 11.90 2.55
C GLU A 389 18.09 12.83 1.53
N TYR A 390 18.11 12.46 0.25
CA TYR A 390 17.51 13.23 -0.84
C TYR A 390 16.03 13.54 -0.63
N PHE A 391 15.23 12.52 -0.27
CA PHE A 391 13.79 12.69 -0.03
C PHE A 391 13.46 13.34 1.32
N THR A 392 14.46 13.55 2.18
CA THR A 392 14.31 14.23 3.48
C THR A 392 14.81 15.69 3.43
N GLN A 393 15.29 16.17 2.28
CA GLN A 393 15.74 17.55 2.13
C GLN A 393 14.61 18.56 2.28
N THR A 394 14.93 19.76 2.78
CA THR A 394 13.93 20.80 3.13
C THR A 394 13.01 21.20 1.99
N TRP A 395 13.49 21.23 0.74
CA TRP A 395 12.66 21.55 -0.44
C TRP A 395 11.56 20.51 -0.70
N THR A 396 11.76 19.26 -0.29
CA THR A 396 10.77 18.18 -0.48
C THR A 396 9.59 18.32 0.48
N ALA A 397 9.75 19.02 1.61
CA ALA A 397 8.74 19.13 2.65
C ALA A 397 7.41 19.73 2.14
N ALA A 398 7.47 20.70 1.22
CA ALA A 398 6.27 21.30 0.62
C ALA A 398 5.54 20.31 -0.31
N LEU A 399 6.27 19.40 -0.96
CA LEU A 399 5.71 18.41 -1.89
C LEU A 399 4.90 17.32 -1.18
N TYR A 400 5.10 17.18 0.13
CA TYR A 400 4.45 16.17 0.96
C TYR A 400 3.15 16.65 1.63
N GLN A 401 2.68 17.84 1.29
CA GLN A 401 1.51 18.42 1.92
C GLN A 401 0.26 18.16 1.09
N GLU A 402 -0.80 17.71 1.76
CA GLU A 402 -2.08 17.43 1.12
C GLU A 402 -2.67 18.64 0.35
N PRO A 403 -2.63 19.89 0.87
CA PRO A 403 -3.12 21.06 0.14
C PRO A 403 -2.34 21.36 -1.14
N PHE A 404 -1.06 20.94 -1.22
CA PHE A 404 -0.24 21.15 -2.41
C PHE A 404 -0.77 20.34 -3.60
N SER A 405 -1.30 19.14 -3.35
CA SER A 405 -1.94 18.33 -4.39
C SER A 405 -3.19 19.01 -4.97
N VAL A 406 -3.97 19.67 -4.12
CA VAL A 406 -5.15 20.45 -4.53
C VAL A 406 -4.73 21.66 -5.36
N LEU A 407 -3.71 22.39 -4.91
CA LEU A 407 -3.13 23.52 -5.65
C LEU A 407 -2.65 23.08 -7.04
N LEU A 408 -1.92 21.97 -7.13
CA LEU A 408 -1.47 21.43 -8.42
C LEU A 408 -2.64 21.07 -9.33
N ASN A 409 -3.64 20.37 -8.81
CA ASN A 409 -4.83 20.03 -9.59
C ASN A 409 -5.58 21.27 -10.09
N ASP A 410 -5.65 22.32 -9.28
CA ASP A 410 -6.22 23.61 -9.69
C ASP A 410 -5.38 24.26 -10.81
N ILE A 411 -4.05 24.21 -10.70
CA ILE A 411 -3.12 24.69 -11.75
C ILE A 411 -3.33 23.91 -13.05
N TYR A 412 -3.39 22.57 -12.99
CA TYR A 412 -3.58 21.72 -14.17
C TYR A 412 -4.96 21.91 -14.81
N LYS A 413 -6.02 22.07 -14.02
CA LYS A 413 -7.39 22.31 -14.53
C LYS A 413 -7.54 23.67 -15.20
N GLN A 414 -6.75 24.67 -14.78
CA GLN A 414 -6.77 26.01 -15.37
C GLN A 414 -5.89 26.14 -16.62
N GLY A 415 -5.29 25.04 -17.11
CA GLY A 415 -4.83 24.86 -18.49
C GLY A 415 -4.19 26.08 -19.15
N GLY A 416 -2.97 26.44 -18.73
CA GLY A 416 -2.12 27.41 -19.45
C GLY A 416 -1.80 28.71 -18.69
N ASN A 417 -2.33 28.88 -17.49
CA ASN A 417 -2.09 30.05 -16.66
C ASN A 417 -0.97 29.76 -15.65
N THR A 418 -0.08 30.74 -15.44
CA THR A 418 1.05 30.58 -14.52
C THR A 418 0.55 30.31 -13.10
N VAL A 419 1.37 29.68 -12.24
CA VAL A 419 1.03 29.47 -10.81
C VAL A 419 0.48 30.74 -10.16
N TYR A 420 0.99 31.90 -10.59
CA TYR A 420 0.55 33.22 -10.18
C TYR A 420 -0.92 33.52 -10.51
N ASP A 421 -1.39 33.18 -11.70
CA ASP A 421 -2.75 33.46 -12.17
C ASP A 421 -3.79 32.60 -11.42
N VAL A 422 -3.45 31.34 -11.12
CA VAL A 422 -4.30 30.44 -10.33
C VAL A 422 -4.44 30.94 -8.89
N VAL A 423 -3.32 31.36 -8.30
CA VAL A 423 -3.27 31.94 -6.96
C VAL A 423 -4.01 33.28 -6.92
N LYS A 424 -3.87 34.13 -7.93
CA LYS A 424 -4.57 35.42 -8.05
C LYS A 424 -6.08 35.23 -8.23
N THR A 425 -6.51 34.22 -8.98
CA THR A 425 -7.93 33.91 -9.19
C THR A 425 -8.58 33.43 -7.88
N LYS A 426 -7.93 32.49 -7.17
CA LYS A 426 -8.38 32.05 -5.84
C LYS A 426 -8.32 33.16 -4.80
N TYR A 427 -7.29 34.01 -4.83
CA TYR A 427 -7.19 35.18 -3.96
C TYR A 427 -8.36 36.15 -4.18
N ASN A 428 -8.72 36.43 -5.45
CA ASN A 428 -9.85 37.27 -5.79
C ASN A 428 -11.20 36.63 -5.46
N GLU A 429 -11.34 35.30 -5.56
CA GLU A 429 -12.55 34.58 -5.12
C GLU A 429 -12.77 34.67 -3.61
N PHE A 430 -11.69 34.58 -2.80
CA PHE A 430 -11.79 34.60 -1.34
C PHE A 430 -11.74 36.01 -0.73
N TYR A 431 -11.15 36.99 -1.42
CA TYR A 431 -10.86 38.32 -0.87
C TYR A 431 -11.25 39.50 -1.78
N GLY A 432 -11.81 39.26 -2.97
CA GLY A 432 -12.09 40.28 -4.00
C GLY A 432 -13.12 41.35 -3.64
N ASP A 433 -13.84 41.21 -2.52
CA ASP A 433 -14.74 42.25 -2.02
C ASP A 433 -14.02 43.41 -1.30
N ARG A 434 -12.70 43.32 -1.11
CA ARG A 434 -11.91 44.46 -0.60
C ARG A 434 -11.27 45.21 -1.76
N LYS A 435 -12.06 46.07 -2.41
CA LYS A 435 -11.53 47.15 -3.25
C LYS A 435 -10.67 48.08 -2.39
N THR A 436 -9.38 48.16 -2.70
CA THR A 436 -8.57 49.35 -2.42
C THR A 436 -7.98 49.81 -3.75
N ASP A 437 -8.36 51.02 -4.13
CA ASP A 437 -7.79 51.78 -5.25
C ASP A 437 -6.27 51.82 -5.13
N ASP A 438 -5.55 51.49 -6.21
CA ASP A 438 -4.26 52.11 -6.46
C ASP A 438 -4.00 52.22 -7.96
N LYS A 439 -4.11 53.46 -8.41
CA LYS A 439 -3.56 53.95 -9.67
C LYS A 439 -2.07 54.23 -9.48
N SER A 440 -1.36 54.10 -10.60
CA SER A 440 0.00 54.56 -10.88
C SER A 440 1.09 53.51 -10.69
N ILE A 441 1.65 53.08 -11.82
CA ILE A 441 3.08 53.04 -12.18
C ILE A 441 3.08 52.52 -13.63
N HIS A 442 2.76 53.43 -14.55
CA HIS A 442 3.05 53.30 -15.98
C HIS A 442 3.75 54.59 -16.33
N GLU A 443 5.09 54.60 -16.30
CA GLU A 443 5.95 55.53 -17.03
C GLU A 443 7.40 55.33 -16.57
N THR A 444 8.12 54.42 -17.24
CA THR A 444 9.53 54.61 -17.66
C THR A 444 9.97 53.38 -18.45
N LEU A 445 9.63 53.37 -19.74
CA LEU A 445 10.27 52.52 -20.75
C LEU A 445 10.75 53.46 -21.86
N SER A 446 12.00 53.91 -21.79
CA SER A 446 12.74 54.29 -22.98
C SER A 446 14.24 54.20 -22.72
N GLU A 447 14.94 53.73 -23.76
CA GLU A 447 16.39 53.77 -23.99
C GLU A 447 17.19 52.51 -23.57
N ALA A 448 17.39 51.65 -24.56
CA ALA A 448 18.50 50.70 -24.63
C ALA A 448 19.45 51.14 -25.75
N PRO A 449 20.77 50.90 -25.64
CA PRO A 449 21.65 50.82 -26.80
C PRO A 449 22.11 49.38 -27.07
N GLU A 450 22.18 49.08 -28.36
CA GLU A 450 22.62 47.82 -28.97
C GLU A 450 24.14 47.59 -28.85
N GLY A 451 24.56 46.31 -28.82
CA GLY A 451 25.85 45.90 -29.38
C GLY A 451 26.60 44.73 -28.71
N VAL A 452 26.64 43.61 -29.45
CA VAL A 452 27.78 42.74 -29.77
C VAL A 452 27.65 41.26 -29.38
N ALA A 453 27.94 40.43 -30.38
CA ALA A 453 27.66 39.01 -30.56
C ALA A 453 28.72 38.03 -30.00
N GLN A 454 28.24 36.79 -29.77
CA GLN A 454 28.84 35.45 -29.98
C GLN A 454 30.03 34.96 -29.14
N LEU A 455 29.83 33.83 -28.44
CA LEU A 455 30.36 32.53 -28.90
C LEU A 455 29.73 31.32 -28.16
N ASP A 456 29.50 30.31 -28.99
CA ASP A 456 28.81 29.04 -28.87
C ASP A 456 29.50 28.03 -27.92
N THR A 457 28.73 27.16 -27.24
CA THR A 457 29.00 25.71 -27.18
C THR A 457 27.74 24.99 -26.72
N GLY A 458 27.22 24.16 -27.62
CA GLY A 458 25.90 23.56 -27.52
C GLY A 458 25.78 22.42 -26.50
N CYS A 459 24.54 22.28 -26.02
CA CYS A 459 24.00 20.99 -25.61
C CYS A 459 22.58 20.87 -26.17
N LYS A 460 22.35 19.86 -27.02
CA LYS A 460 21.04 19.57 -27.60
C LYS A 460 20.16 18.96 -26.51
N GLU A 461 19.21 19.74 -25.99
CA GLU A 461 18.22 19.28 -25.00
C GLU A 461 16.79 19.46 -25.49
N CYS A 462 15.98 18.46 -25.15
CA CYS A 462 14.64 18.17 -25.62
C CYS A 462 13.61 19.30 -25.41
N GLY A 463 12.67 19.39 -26.36
CA GLY A 463 11.25 19.56 -26.03
C GLY A 463 10.65 20.96 -25.95
N GLN A 464 11.42 22.04 -25.74
CA GLN A 464 10.92 23.42 -25.87
C GLN A 464 12.03 24.35 -26.39
N ASN A 465 11.67 25.21 -27.34
CA ASN A 465 12.54 26.15 -28.07
C ASN A 465 13.41 26.95 -27.07
N GLU A 466 14.71 27.08 -27.34
CA GLU A 466 15.67 27.77 -26.47
C GLU A 466 15.26 29.21 -26.18
N ALA A 467 14.68 29.89 -27.17
CA ALA A 467 14.10 31.22 -27.04
C ALA A 467 12.99 31.29 -25.98
N LEU A 468 12.12 30.29 -25.90
CA LEU A 468 11.02 30.25 -24.92
C LEU A 468 11.53 30.06 -23.50
N ARG A 469 12.61 29.29 -23.31
CA ARG A 469 13.26 29.12 -21.99
C ARG A 469 13.99 30.39 -21.57
N HIS A 470 14.65 31.05 -22.50
CA HIS A 470 15.29 32.34 -22.26
C HIS A 470 14.24 33.39 -21.88
N ASP A 471 13.14 33.49 -22.63
CA ASP A 471 12.06 34.44 -22.39
C ASP A 471 11.28 34.16 -21.10
N ALA A 472 11.02 32.89 -20.79
CA ALA A 472 10.42 32.51 -19.51
C ALA A 472 11.37 32.80 -18.34
N GLY A 473 12.67 32.58 -18.51
CA GLY A 473 13.69 32.87 -17.50
C GLY A 473 13.91 34.36 -17.26
N THR A 474 13.93 35.18 -18.32
CA THR A 474 14.00 36.65 -18.19
C THR A 474 12.72 37.21 -17.59
N PHE A 475 11.54 36.69 -17.99
CA PHE A 475 10.28 37.05 -17.36
C PHE A 475 10.25 36.66 -15.87
N TRP A 476 10.63 35.43 -15.52
CA TRP A 476 10.69 34.95 -14.14
C TRP A 476 11.59 35.81 -13.26
N LYS A 477 12.76 36.22 -13.78
CA LYS A 477 13.67 37.14 -13.09
C LYS A 477 13.13 38.57 -13.00
N ALA A 478 12.51 39.08 -14.06
CA ALA A 478 11.95 40.44 -14.10
C ALA A 478 10.78 40.61 -13.11
N VAL A 479 9.98 39.57 -12.92
CA VAL A 479 8.84 39.58 -11.99
C VAL A 479 9.27 39.23 -10.56
N GLY A 480 10.55 38.90 -10.33
CA GLY A 480 11.03 38.46 -9.02
C GLY A 480 10.34 37.17 -8.56
N GLY A 481 10.09 36.24 -9.49
CA GLY A 481 9.31 35.02 -9.27
C GLY A 481 9.80 34.18 -8.10
N ASP A 482 11.11 34.12 -7.89
CA ASP A 482 11.71 33.45 -6.73
C ASP A 482 11.22 34.07 -5.42
N GLY A 483 11.26 35.40 -5.29
CA GLY A 483 10.76 36.12 -4.10
C GLY A 483 9.27 35.94 -3.86
N ILE A 484 8.48 35.82 -4.93
CA ILE A 484 7.03 35.55 -4.83
C ILE A 484 6.78 34.15 -4.29
N VAL A 485 7.45 33.13 -4.83
CA VAL A 485 7.33 31.75 -4.35
C VAL A 485 7.82 31.63 -2.91
N TYR A 486 8.97 32.24 -2.58
CA TYR A 486 9.51 32.24 -1.22
C TYR A 486 8.60 32.95 -0.22
N SER A 487 8.03 34.11 -0.56
CA SER A 487 7.11 34.82 0.34
C SER A 487 5.82 34.03 0.60
N LEU A 488 5.29 33.35 -0.42
CA LEU A 488 4.11 32.47 -0.28
C LEU A 488 4.43 31.22 0.55
N LEU A 489 5.60 30.60 0.34
CA LEU A 489 6.06 29.46 1.11
C LEU A 489 6.26 29.85 2.58
N SER A 490 6.96 30.96 2.86
CA SER A 490 7.17 31.49 4.22
C SER A 490 5.84 31.84 4.90
N ARG A 491 4.87 32.43 4.20
CA ARG A 491 3.57 32.79 4.77
C ARG A 491 2.68 31.57 5.03
N TYR A 492 2.76 30.55 4.16
CA TYR A 492 2.09 29.27 4.38
C TYR A 492 2.71 28.50 5.55
N LEU A 493 4.04 28.45 5.65
CA LEU A 493 4.77 27.82 6.75
C LEU A 493 4.46 28.52 8.10
N ASN A 494 4.43 29.85 8.12
CA ASN A 494 4.04 30.63 9.31
C ASN A 494 2.58 30.37 9.74
N LYS A 495 1.67 30.16 8.79
CA LYS A 495 0.25 29.91 9.09
C LYS A 495 0.01 28.49 9.63
N ASN A 496 0.79 27.51 9.20
CA ASN A 496 0.62 26.10 9.55
C ASN A 496 1.63 25.60 10.60
N ILE A 497 2.43 26.50 11.18
CA ILE A 497 3.50 26.19 12.15
C ILE A 497 3.01 25.38 13.36
N VAL A 498 1.73 25.55 13.71
CA VAL A 498 1.08 24.90 14.87
C VAL A 498 0.84 23.41 14.65
N THR A 499 0.86 22.92 13.41
CA THR A 499 0.53 21.52 13.07
C THR A 499 1.73 20.56 13.10
N ASN A 500 2.97 21.05 13.22
CA ASN A 500 4.16 20.20 13.39
C ASN A 500 5.33 20.96 14.05
N PRO A 501 5.79 20.61 15.26
CA PRO A 501 6.85 21.35 15.97
C PRO A 501 8.27 21.21 15.39
N GLN A 502 8.47 20.46 14.29
CA GLN A 502 9.78 20.28 13.65
C GLN A 502 10.12 21.32 12.57
N TYR A 503 9.37 22.41 12.44
CA TYR A 503 9.72 23.47 11.48
C TYR A 503 11.08 24.10 11.81
N ALA A 504 11.98 24.12 10.83
CA ALA A 504 13.07 25.09 10.81
C ALA A 504 12.47 26.47 10.50
N ILE A 505 12.73 27.43 11.39
CA ILE A 505 12.36 28.83 11.19
C ILE A 505 13.19 29.35 10.01
N PRO A 506 12.59 29.97 8.97
CA PRO A 506 13.36 30.55 7.88
C PRO A 506 14.22 31.71 8.41
N ASP A 507 15.48 31.81 7.93
CA ASP A 507 16.38 32.91 8.27
C ASP A 507 15.77 34.26 7.89
N GLN A 508 16.00 35.26 8.75
CA GLN A 508 15.42 36.62 8.61
C GLN A 508 15.83 37.34 7.32
N GLU A 509 16.87 36.88 6.63
CA GLU A 509 17.32 37.45 5.35
C GLU A 509 16.36 37.13 4.19
N PHE A 510 15.41 36.20 4.36
CA PHE A 510 14.46 35.75 3.34
C PHE A 510 12.98 36.01 3.68
N ILE A 511 12.73 36.90 4.67
CA ILE A 511 11.38 37.34 5.07
C ILE A 511 10.99 38.64 4.37
#